data_AF-A0A0D3HXD1-F1
#
_entry.id   AF-A0A0D3HXD1-F1
#
_cell.length_a   1.000
_cell.length_b   1.000
_cell.length_c   1.000
_cell.angle_alpha   90.00
_cell.angle_beta   90.00
_cell.angle_gamma   90.00
#
_symmetry.space_group_name_H-M   'P 1'
#
loop_
_entity.id
_entity.type
_entity.pdbx_description
1 polymer ?
#
loop_
_entity_poly.entity_id
_entity_poly.type
_entity_poly.pdbx_seq_one_letter_code
_entity_poly.pdbx_strand_id
1 'polypeptide(L)'
;MGCAASSNAATTEDAVPKAVPAVLPELTTRSLAVCTTLDTLEKELDEMQATLNRADEALATEAPPIALRSTLASLHGSATALLATRLDALHTADLTSGRDEARAKRKALVAAAERVIERAEAQIREGPRPKRYELQLARSSES
;
A
#
# COMPACT_ATOMS: atom_id res chain seq x y z
N MET A 1 -82.85 20.26 38.54
CA MET A 1 -81.75 20.09 39.50
C MET A 1 -80.72 19.15 38.88
N GLY A 2 -79.46 19.58 38.78
CA GLY A 2 -78.25 18.76 38.51
C GLY A 2 -78.08 18.29 37.05
N CYS A 3 -77.23 18.86 36.20
CA CYS A 3 -75.75 19.01 36.21
C CYS A 3 -75.00 17.89 35.44
N ALA A 4 -74.33 18.35 34.38
CA ALA A 4 -73.00 17.98 33.89
C ALA A 4 -72.75 16.65 33.15
N ALA A 5 -72.56 16.80 31.82
CA ALA A 5 -71.29 16.63 31.08
C ALA A 5 -70.31 15.51 31.50
N SER A 6 -69.87 14.71 30.51
CA SER A 6 -68.51 14.86 29.97
C SER A 6 -68.25 13.94 28.78
N SER A 7 -67.94 14.57 27.65
CA SER A 7 -67.24 13.99 26.51
C SER A 7 -65.79 13.72 26.88
N ASN A 8 -65.18 12.67 26.33
CA ASN A 8 -63.74 12.68 26.06
C ASN A 8 -63.45 11.90 24.78
N ALA A 9 -63.03 12.65 23.76
CA ALA A 9 -62.45 12.15 22.52
C ALA A 9 -60.98 11.81 22.79
N ALA A 10 -60.57 10.59 22.47
CA ALA A 10 -59.18 10.18 22.50
C ALA A 10 -58.51 10.61 21.19
N THR A 11 -57.63 11.61 21.30
CA THR A 11 -56.73 12.08 20.25
C THR A 11 -55.67 11.01 19.99
N THR A 12 -55.61 10.50 18.76
CA THR A 12 -54.48 9.73 18.25
C THR A 12 -53.31 10.67 18.00
N GLU A 13 -52.31 10.67 18.90
CA GLU A 13 -51.04 11.34 18.67
C GLU A 13 -50.17 10.50 17.73
N ASP A 14 -49.88 11.13 16.60
CA ASP A 14 -48.99 10.72 15.53
C ASP A 14 -47.54 10.77 16.05
N ALA A 15 -46.95 9.61 16.34
CA ALA A 15 -45.59 9.51 16.85
C ALA A 15 -44.58 9.51 15.69
N VAL A 16 -44.05 10.71 15.37
CA VAL A 16 -42.94 10.90 14.42
C VAL A 16 -41.69 10.16 14.93
N PRO A 17 -41.11 9.20 14.18
CA PRO A 17 -39.87 8.55 14.58
C PRO A 17 -38.71 9.54 14.45
N LYS A 18 -38.13 9.92 15.60
CA LYS A 18 -36.94 10.75 15.72
C LYS A 18 -35.75 9.99 15.12
N ALA A 19 -35.31 10.38 13.92
CA ALA A 19 -34.15 9.82 13.24
C ALA A 19 -32.91 9.97 14.14
N VAL A 20 -32.40 8.85 14.65
CA VAL A 20 -31.09 8.80 15.31
C VAL A 20 -30.05 9.06 14.23
N PRO A 21 -29.21 10.10 14.34
CA PRO A 21 -28.15 10.31 13.36
C PRO A 21 -27.26 9.08 13.38
N ALA A 22 -27.17 8.38 12.24
CA ALA A 22 -26.22 7.32 12.02
C ALA A 22 -24.83 7.95 12.04
N VAL A 23 -24.22 8.03 13.23
CA VAL A 23 -22.83 8.41 13.38
C VAL A 23 -22.04 7.25 12.77
N LEU A 24 -21.61 7.45 11.53
CA LEU A 24 -20.64 6.56 10.92
C LEU A 24 -19.45 6.45 11.89
N PRO A 25 -18.91 5.25 12.15
CA PRO A 25 -17.77 5.11 13.02
C PRO A 25 -16.58 5.86 12.41
N GLU A 26 -16.34 7.07 12.89
CA GLU A 26 -15.17 7.87 12.53
C GLU A 26 -13.93 7.10 13.00
N LEU A 27 -13.08 6.71 12.04
CA LEU A 27 -11.79 6.10 12.34
C LEU A 27 -11.04 7.03 13.28
N THR A 28 -10.58 6.49 14.41
CA THR A 28 -9.75 7.27 15.34
C THR A 28 -8.50 7.80 14.63
N THR A 29 -7.98 8.96 15.04
CA THR A 29 -6.80 9.60 14.43
C THR A 29 -5.62 8.63 14.25
N ARG A 30 -5.44 7.70 15.20
CA ARG A 30 -4.41 6.65 15.12
C ARG A 30 -4.70 5.59 14.05
N SER A 31 -5.95 5.16 13.92
CA SER A 31 -6.36 4.21 12.89
C SER A 31 -6.23 4.81 11.49
N LEU A 32 -6.61 6.08 11.35
CA LEU A 32 -6.42 6.84 10.12
C LEU A 32 -4.93 6.92 9.74
N ALA A 33 -4.05 7.27 10.68
CA ALA A 33 -2.61 7.36 10.43
C ALA A 33 -1.99 6.03 9.95
N VAL A 34 -2.40 4.90 10.54
CA VAL A 34 -1.94 3.58 10.10
C VAL A 34 -2.45 3.25 8.69
N CYS A 35 -3.72 3.52 8.40
CA CYS A 35 -4.29 3.29 7.06
C CYS A 35 -3.58 4.15 6.00
N THR A 36 -3.39 5.44 6.26
CA THR A 36 -2.64 6.35 5.36
C THR A 36 -1.20 5.89 5.14
N THR A 37 -0.56 5.33 6.17
CA THR A 37 0.80 4.77 6.03
C THR A 37 0.79 3.54 5.15
N LEU A 38 -0.17 2.63 5.33
CA LEU A 38 -0.34 1.46 4.47
C LEU A 38 -0.63 1.83 3.02
N ASP A 39 -1.45 2.87 2.78
CA ASP A 39 -1.73 3.38 1.42
C ASP A 39 -0.48 3.97 0.76
N THR A 40 0.34 4.68 1.53
CA THR A 40 1.62 5.21 1.02
C THR A 40 2.57 4.08 0.66
N LEU A 41 2.69 3.07 1.53
CA LEU A 41 3.54 1.91 1.28
C LEU A 41 3.09 1.08 0.09
N GLU A 42 1.78 0.98 -0.14
CA GLU A 42 1.21 0.34 -1.32
C GLU A 42 1.64 1.04 -2.61
N LYS A 43 1.51 2.37 -2.66
CA LYS A 43 1.94 3.16 -3.83
C LYS A 43 3.43 3.00 -4.11
N GLU A 44 4.26 3.01 -3.07
CA GLU A 44 5.71 2.79 -3.22
C GLU A 44 5.98 1.40 -3.83
N LEU A 45 5.29 0.35 -3.37
CA LEU A 45 5.43 -0.99 -3.93
C LEU A 45 4.92 -1.09 -5.37
N ASP A 46 3.84 -0.39 -5.72
CA ASP A 46 3.34 -0.32 -7.10
C ASP A 46 4.34 0.35 -8.03
N GLU A 47 4.99 1.43 -7.58
CA GLU A 47 6.07 2.11 -8.32
C GLU A 47 7.28 1.20 -8.52
N MET A 48 7.65 0.43 -7.48
CA MET A 48 8.72 -0.56 -7.59
C MET A 48 8.36 -1.65 -8.59
N GLN A 49 7.12 -2.14 -8.56
CA GLN A 49 6.62 -3.15 -9.47
C GLN A 49 6.58 -2.66 -10.92
N ALA A 50 6.16 -1.41 -11.15
CA ALA A 50 6.21 -0.76 -12.46
C ALA A 50 7.66 -0.60 -12.96
N THR A 51 8.61 -0.39 -12.05
CA THR A 51 10.04 -0.33 -12.40
C THR A 51 10.58 -1.70 -12.79
N LEU A 52 10.20 -2.78 -12.10
CA LEU A 52 10.53 -4.15 -12.49
C LEU A 52 9.96 -4.53 -13.86
N ASN A 53 8.72 -4.11 -14.15
CA ASN A 53 8.10 -4.38 -15.45
C ASN A 53 8.87 -3.69 -16.58
N ARG A 54 9.24 -2.42 -16.40
CA ARG A 54 10.09 -1.69 -17.36
C ARG A 54 11.49 -2.32 -17.49
N ALA A 55 12.02 -2.87 -16.40
CA ALA A 55 13.29 -3.56 -16.42
C ALA A 55 13.23 -4.87 -17.22
N ASP A 56 12.13 -5.62 -17.13
CA ASP A 56 11.94 -6.83 -17.96
C ASP A 56 11.90 -6.50 -19.45
N GLU A 57 11.18 -5.43 -19.82
CA GLU A 57 11.17 -4.94 -21.21
C GLU A 57 12.57 -4.56 -21.67
N ALA A 58 13.35 -3.89 -20.83
CA ALA A 58 14.73 -3.52 -21.13
C ALA A 58 15.65 -4.75 -21.23
N LEU A 59 15.49 -5.75 -20.37
CA LEU A 59 16.25 -7.01 -20.41
C LEU A 59 15.93 -7.86 -21.63
N ALA A 60 14.73 -7.74 -22.19
CA ALA A 60 14.35 -8.41 -23.44
C ALA A 60 15.01 -7.80 -24.69
N THR A 61 15.62 -6.61 -24.59
CA THR A 61 16.35 -6.00 -25.69
C THR A 61 17.74 -6.64 -25.88
N GLU A 62 18.26 -6.63 -27.11
CA GLU A 62 19.60 -7.18 -27.42
C GLU A 62 20.74 -6.43 -26.70
N ALA A 63 20.52 -5.15 -26.37
CA ALA A 63 21.49 -4.28 -25.73
C ALA A 63 20.85 -3.53 -24.54
N PRO A 64 20.68 -4.19 -23.38
CA PRO A 64 20.05 -3.57 -22.23
C PRO A 64 20.91 -2.41 -21.69
N PRO A 65 20.28 -1.38 -21.09
CA PRO A 65 20.98 -0.23 -20.55
C PRO A 65 22.02 -0.61 -19.49
N ILE A 66 23.22 -0.01 -19.56
CA ILE A 66 24.32 -0.25 -18.61
C ILE A 66 23.87 0.02 -17.16
N ALA A 67 23.07 1.07 -16.96
CA ALA A 67 22.57 1.47 -15.65
C ALA A 67 21.49 0.54 -15.06
N LEU A 68 20.94 -0.39 -15.87
CA LEU A 68 19.82 -1.23 -15.45
C LEU A 68 20.17 -2.08 -14.23
N ARG A 69 21.39 -2.64 -14.20
CA ARG A 69 21.85 -3.45 -13.06
C ARG A 69 21.94 -2.65 -11.77
N SER A 70 22.43 -1.41 -11.82
CA SER A 70 22.45 -0.53 -10.64
C SER A 70 21.05 -0.15 -10.20
N THR A 71 20.14 0.13 -11.14
CA THR A 71 18.73 0.42 -10.82
C THR A 71 18.07 -0.76 -10.12
N LEU A 72 18.26 -1.97 -10.62
CA LEU A 72 17.71 -3.19 -9.99
C LEU A 72 18.31 -3.46 -8.60
N ALA A 73 19.63 -3.26 -8.43
CA ALA A 73 20.27 -3.41 -7.13
C ALA A 73 19.74 -2.40 -6.10
N SER A 74 19.56 -1.14 -6.51
CA SER A 74 18.94 -0.12 -5.66
C SER A 74 17.51 -0.50 -5.31
N LEU A 75 16.73 -0.98 -6.29
CA LEU A 75 15.34 -1.39 -6.09
C LEU A 75 15.21 -2.54 -5.08
N HIS A 76 16.06 -3.56 -5.21
CA HIS A 76 16.15 -4.67 -4.26
C HIS A 76 16.46 -4.19 -2.84
N GLY A 77 17.44 -3.29 -2.70
CA GLY A 77 17.79 -2.68 -1.41
C GLY A 77 16.63 -1.88 -0.82
N SER A 78 15.94 -1.07 -1.63
CA SER A 78 14.77 -0.28 -1.21
C SER A 78 13.61 -1.17 -0.77
N ALA A 79 13.29 -2.23 -1.51
CA ALA A 79 12.22 -3.16 -1.15
C ALA A 79 12.53 -3.92 0.15
N THR A 80 13.78 -4.37 0.32
CA THR A 80 14.27 -5.02 1.54
C THR A 80 14.16 -4.07 2.74
N ALA A 81 14.57 -2.81 2.57
CA ALA A 81 14.46 -1.79 3.62
C ALA A 81 12.99 -1.50 3.98
N LEU A 82 12.11 -1.38 2.98
CA LEU A 82 10.68 -1.15 3.19
C LEU A 82 10.05 -2.28 4.02
N LEU A 83 10.35 -3.52 3.68
CA LEU A 83 9.88 -4.70 4.42
C LEU A 83 10.37 -4.69 5.87
N ALA A 84 11.69 -4.67 6.06
CA ALA A 84 12.31 -4.86 7.37
C ALA A 84 12.10 -3.68 8.34
N THR A 85 11.95 -2.46 7.84
CA THR A 85 11.92 -1.26 8.70
C THR A 85 10.53 -0.65 8.84
N ARG A 86 9.67 -0.73 7.82
CA ARG A 86 8.38 -0.03 7.81
C ARG A 86 7.21 -0.99 7.95
N LEU A 87 7.16 -2.05 7.15
CA LEU A 87 6.06 -3.02 7.22
C LEU A 87 6.09 -3.85 8.51
N ASP A 88 7.26 -4.33 8.93
CA ASP A 88 7.40 -5.10 10.17
C ASP A 88 7.15 -4.26 11.42
N ALA A 89 7.54 -2.98 11.38
CA ALA A 89 7.34 -2.05 12.50
C ALA A 89 5.88 -1.58 12.66
N LEU A 90 5.02 -1.76 11.65
CA LEU A 90 3.62 -1.34 11.70
C LEU A 90 2.79 -2.26 12.61
N HIS A 91 2.57 -1.82 13.84
CA HIS A 91 1.73 -2.52 14.82
C HIS A 91 0.26 -2.17 14.62
N THR A 92 -0.56 -3.16 14.23
CA THR A 92 -2.01 -2.98 14.06
C THR A 92 -2.82 -3.42 15.28
N ALA A 93 -2.20 -4.06 16.28
CA ALA A 93 -2.90 -4.64 17.44
C ALA A 93 -3.67 -3.60 18.28
N ASP A 94 -3.15 -2.38 18.37
CA ASP A 94 -3.73 -1.31 19.20
C ASP A 94 -4.85 -0.52 18.49
N LEU A 95 -5.19 -0.89 17.25
CA LEU A 95 -6.25 -0.21 16.51
C LEU A 95 -7.62 -0.56 17.10
N THR A 96 -8.40 0.47 17.43
CA THR A 96 -9.75 0.33 17.99
C THR A 96 -10.80 0.05 16.90
N SER A 97 -10.51 0.42 15.66
CA SER A 97 -11.37 0.26 14.48
C SER A 97 -10.50 -0.07 13.26
N GLY A 98 -11.01 -0.87 12.31
CA GLY A 98 -10.27 -1.18 11.06
C GLY A 98 -9.04 -2.07 11.25
N ARG A 99 -8.89 -2.71 12.43
CA ARG A 99 -7.74 -3.57 12.76
C ARG A 99 -7.54 -4.71 11.77
N ASP A 100 -8.61 -5.44 11.48
CA ASP A 100 -8.54 -6.63 10.63
C ASP A 100 -8.22 -6.26 9.19
N GLU A 101 -8.81 -5.17 8.69
CA GLU A 101 -8.49 -4.61 7.38
C GLU A 101 -7.03 -4.16 7.30
N ALA A 102 -6.55 -3.38 8.28
CA ALA A 102 -5.16 -2.94 8.35
C ALA A 102 -4.18 -4.13 8.45
N ARG A 103 -4.55 -5.19 9.20
CA ARG A 103 -3.75 -6.42 9.30
C ARG A 103 -3.71 -7.18 7.99
N ALA A 104 -4.85 -7.32 7.31
CA ALA A 104 -4.95 -7.97 6.01
C ALA A 104 -4.13 -7.22 4.97
N LYS A 105 -4.28 -5.89 4.91
CA LYS A 105 -3.51 -5.02 4.02
C LYS A 105 -2.01 -5.11 4.31
N ARG A 106 -1.57 -4.99 5.56
CA ARG A 106 -0.16 -5.18 5.93
C ARG A 106 0.38 -6.52 5.46
N LYS A 107 -0.36 -7.61 5.66
CA LYS A 107 0.05 -8.95 5.19
C LYS A 107 0.16 -9.02 3.66
N ALA A 108 -0.78 -8.41 2.93
CA ALA A 108 -0.73 -8.34 1.48
C ALA A 108 0.49 -7.56 0.99
N LEU A 109 0.82 -6.43 1.63
CA LEU A 109 1.98 -5.61 1.31
C LEU A 109 3.30 -6.31 1.62
N VAL A 110 3.38 -7.07 2.73
CA VAL A 110 4.54 -7.92 3.04
C VAL A 110 4.79 -8.91 1.92
N ALA A 111 3.76 -9.66 1.52
CA ALA A 111 3.87 -10.63 0.43
C ALA A 111 4.19 -9.97 -0.92
N ALA A 112 3.72 -8.73 -1.15
CA ALA A 112 4.07 -7.97 -2.35
C ALA A 112 5.53 -7.52 -2.34
N ALA A 113 6.05 -7.04 -1.20
CA ALA A 113 7.45 -6.67 -1.05
C ALA A 113 8.38 -7.87 -1.27
N GLU A 114 8.05 -9.04 -0.69
CA GLU A 114 8.80 -10.29 -0.91
C GLU A 114 8.88 -10.64 -2.40
N ARG A 115 7.75 -10.57 -3.13
CA ARG A 115 7.74 -10.81 -4.59
C ARG A 115 8.60 -9.81 -5.37
N VAL A 116 8.59 -8.53 -4.98
CA VAL A 116 9.43 -7.50 -5.60
C VAL A 116 10.92 -7.81 -5.38
N ILE A 117 11.29 -8.21 -4.16
CA ILE A 117 12.66 -8.61 -3.81
C ILE A 117 13.10 -9.80 -4.66
N GLU A 118 12.34 -10.89 -4.65
CA GLU A 118 12.66 -12.11 -5.39
C GLU A 118 12.80 -11.85 -6.91
N ARG A 119 11.90 -11.04 -7.47
CA ARG A 119 11.93 -10.70 -8.90
C ARG A 119 13.11 -9.81 -9.24
N ALA A 120 13.44 -8.83 -8.40
CA ALA A 120 14.63 -8.01 -8.58
C ALA A 120 15.91 -8.86 -8.54
N GLU A 121 16.01 -9.81 -7.60
CA GLU A 121 17.15 -10.74 -7.52
C GLU A 121 17.28 -11.61 -8.78
N ALA A 122 16.17 -12.15 -9.27
CA ALA A 122 16.14 -12.94 -10.49
C ALA A 122 16.65 -12.13 -11.68
N GLN A 123 16.14 -10.92 -11.88
CA GLN A 123 16.57 -10.01 -12.95
C GLN A 123 18.05 -9.62 -12.84
N ILE A 124 18.58 -9.39 -11.63
CA ILE A 124 20.01 -9.10 -11.41
C ILE A 124 20.89 -10.30 -11.73
N ARG A 125 20.41 -11.51 -11.42
CA ARG A 125 21.13 -12.77 -11.65
C ARG A 125 21.16 -13.14 -13.12
N GLU A 126 20.04 -12.98 -13.81
CA GLU A 126 19.81 -13.37 -15.20
C GLU A 126 20.24 -12.30 -16.20
N GLY A 127 20.25 -11.02 -15.79
CA GLY A 127 20.67 -9.91 -16.64
C GLY A 127 22.14 -9.99 -17.06
N PRO A 128 22.50 -9.41 -18.22
CA PRO A 128 23.83 -9.53 -18.77
C PRO A 128 24.88 -8.97 -17.82
N ARG A 129 25.93 -9.78 -17.61
CA ARG A 129 27.09 -9.34 -16.84
C ARG A 129 27.94 -8.46 -17.76
N PRO A 130 28.33 -7.25 -17.35
CA PRO A 130 29.27 -6.46 -18.13
C PRO A 130 30.55 -7.29 -18.27
N LYS A 131 30.90 -7.64 -19.51
CA LYS A 131 32.20 -8.26 -19.80
C LYS A 131 33.23 -7.22 -19.39
N ARG A 132 34.11 -7.57 -18.44
CA ARG A 132 35.11 -6.66 -17.82
C ARG A 132 35.97 -5.87 -18.83
N TYR A 133 35.98 -6.25 -20.10
CA TYR A 133 36.75 -5.65 -21.18
C TYR A 133 36.05 -4.47 -21.89
N GLU A 134 34.72 -4.33 -21.81
CA GLU A 134 33.99 -3.24 -22.48
C GLU A 134 34.04 -1.91 -21.70
N LEU A 135 34.25 -1.96 -20.38
CA LEU A 135 34.44 -0.78 -19.53
C LEU A 135 35.74 -0.02 -19.83
N GLN A 136 36.73 -0.68 -20.44
CA GLN A 136 37.97 -0.04 -20.87
C GLN A 136 37.80 0.67 -22.22
N LEU A 137 37.05 0.08 -23.17
CA LEU A 137 36.82 0.69 -24.49
C LEU A 137 35.96 1.96 -24.43
N ALA A 138 34.90 1.99 -23.61
CA ALA A 138 34.05 3.18 -23.47
C ALA A 138 34.81 4.39 -22.88
N ARG A 139 35.80 4.14 -22.01
CA ARG A 139 36.67 5.19 -21.45
C ARG A 139 37.78 5.65 -22.41
N SER A 140 38.11 4.84 -23.41
CA SER A 140 39.15 5.16 -24.40
C SER A 140 38.60 5.85 -25.65
N SER A 141 37.29 5.87 -25.87
CA SER A 141 36.66 6.56 -27.01
C SER A 141 36.22 8.00 -26.73
N GLU A 142 36.35 8.47 -25.47
CA GLU A 142 36.01 9.84 -25.05
C GLU A 142 37.25 10.74 -24.87
N SER A 143 38.44 10.28 -25.27
CA SER A 143 39.69 11.05 -25.26
C SER A 143 40.14 11.47 -26.66
#